data_AF-A0A5K7SG02-F1
#
_entry.id   AF-A0A5K7SG02-F1
#
_cell.length_a   1.000
_cell.length_b   1.000
_cell.length_c   1.000
_cell.angle_alpha   90.00
_cell.angle_beta   90.00
_cell.angle_gamma   90.00
#
_symmetry.space_group_name_H-M   'P 1'
#
loop_
_entity.id
_entity.type
_entity.pdbx_description
1 polymer ?
#
loop_
_entity_poly.entity_id
_entity_poly.type
_entity_poly.pdbx_seq_one_letter_code
_entity_poly.pdbx_strand_id
1 'polypeptide(L)'
;MFSKKCTYGDFLKSGEKIATNILASRLQTLEENGIITKSGHPDSKAKVLYKLTQKGIDLLPLMIEINLWAEKYYTIPAERKAMLIEVKKDKEAFIKTATKELKSET
;
A
#
# COMPACT_ATOMS: atom_id res chain seq x y z
N MET A 1 5.14 3.39 2.93
CA MET A 1 4.45 2.37 2.10
C MET A 1 4.96 1.01 2.56
N PHE A 2 4.10 0.07 2.93
CA PHE A 2 4.48 -1.18 3.66
C PHE A 2 5.54 -2.08 2.97
N SER A 3 6.00 -1.75 1.76
CA SER A 3 7.15 -2.40 1.11
C SER A 3 8.10 -1.43 0.38
N LYS A 4 7.96 -0.10 0.58
CA LYS A 4 8.68 0.97 -0.16
C LYS A 4 8.70 0.81 -1.69
N LYS A 5 7.73 0.06 -2.24
CA LYS A 5 7.59 -0.19 -3.68
C LYS A 5 6.84 0.96 -4.31
N CYS A 6 7.59 1.87 -4.93
CA CYS A 6 7.00 3.12 -5.42
C CYS A 6 7.17 3.28 -6.93
N THR A 7 7.80 2.33 -7.64
CA THR A 7 7.92 2.37 -9.10
C THR A 7 7.18 1.22 -9.77
N TYR A 8 6.84 1.39 -11.05
CA TYR A 8 6.23 0.32 -11.85
C TYR A 8 7.05 -0.99 -11.81
N GLY A 9 8.38 -0.87 -11.86
CA GLY A 9 9.28 -2.01 -11.75
C GLY A 9 9.24 -2.70 -10.38
N ASP A 10 9.02 -1.96 -9.30
CA ASP A 10 8.89 -2.54 -7.96
C ASP A 10 7.59 -3.33 -7.81
N PHE A 11 6.49 -2.82 -8.38
CA PHE A 11 5.20 -3.52 -8.41
C PHE A 11 5.28 -4.79 -9.25
N LEU A 12 5.96 -4.78 -10.40
CA LEU A 12 6.18 -5.99 -11.21
C LEU A 12 6.98 -7.07 -10.48
N LYS A 13 7.98 -6.68 -9.70
CA LYS A 13 8.80 -7.60 -8.89
C LYS A 13 8.09 -8.05 -7.61
N SER A 14 6.87 -7.62 -7.36
CA SER A 14 6.12 -8.01 -6.18
C SER A 14 5.64 -9.47 -6.24
N GLY A 15 5.41 -10.05 -5.06
CA GLY A 15 4.92 -11.43 -4.94
C GLY A 15 3.53 -11.65 -5.55
N GLU A 16 2.79 -10.58 -5.85
CA GLU A 16 1.47 -10.63 -6.49
C GLU A 16 1.54 -11.10 -7.95
N LYS A 17 2.70 -10.99 -8.61
CA LYS A 17 2.95 -11.45 -9.99
C LYS A 17 1.88 -10.97 -11.00
N ILE A 18 1.51 -9.69 -10.93
CA ILE A 18 0.52 -9.08 -11.82
C ILE A 18 1.09 -8.91 -13.24
N ALA A 19 0.33 -9.31 -14.26
CA ALA A 19 0.67 -9.08 -15.66
C ALA A 19 0.78 -7.57 -15.97
N THR A 20 1.69 -7.20 -16.89
CA THR A 20 2.04 -5.79 -17.17
C THR A 20 0.84 -4.93 -17.58
N ASN A 21 0.02 -5.41 -18.52
CA ASN A 21 -1.18 -4.71 -18.96
C ASN A 21 -2.19 -4.49 -17.82
N ILE A 22 -2.37 -5.49 -16.95
CA ILE A 22 -3.28 -5.41 -15.80
C ILE A 22 -2.73 -4.43 -14.76
N LEU A 23 -1.43 -4.47 -14.48
CA LEU A 23 -0.79 -3.54 -13.56
C LEU A 23 -0.94 -2.09 -14.04
N ALA A 24 -0.67 -1.83 -15.32
CA ALA A 24 -0.81 -0.51 -15.91
C ALA A 24 -2.25 0.01 -15.79
N SER A 25 -3.25 -0.82 -16.15
CA SER A 25 -4.67 -0.46 -16.03
C SER A 25 -5.10 -0.18 -14.59
N ARG A 26 -4.65 -0.98 -13.62
CA ARG A 26 -4.95 -0.77 -12.19
C ARG A 26 -4.31 0.51 -11.65
N LEU A 27 -3.05 0.78 -11.97
CA LEU A 27 -2.38 2.02 -11.55
C LEU A 27 -3.06 3.25 -12.16
N GLN A 28 -3.43 3.19 -13.44
CA GLN A 28 -4.21 4.25 -14.08
C GLN A 28 -5.55 4.48 -13.37
N THR A 29 -6.28 3.40 -13.05
CA THR A 29 -7.56 3.50 -12.34
C THR A 29 -7.40 4.14 -10.96
N LEU A 30 -6.37 3.76 -10.20
CA LEU A 30 -6.08 4.33 -8.90
C LEU A 30 -5.70 5.82 -8.99
N GLU A 31 -4.97 6.20 -10.04
CA GLU A 31 -4.61 7.61 -10.31
C GLU A 31 -5.84 8.45 -10.67
N GLU A 32 -6.68 7.97 -11.60
CA GLU A 32 -7.90 8.65 -12.03
C GLU A 32 -8.90 8.82 -10.88
N ASN A 33 -8.92 7.87 -9.93
CA ASN A 33 -9.73 7.96 -8.72
C ASN A 33 -9.07 8.80 -7.61
N GLY A 34 -7.89 9.36 -7.84
CA GLY A 34 -7.17 10.21 -6.90
C GLY A 34 -6.69 9.47 -5.65
N ILE A 35 -6.49 8.15 -5.72
CA ILE A 35 -5.95 7.33 -4.63
C ILE A 35 -4.42 7.39 -4.63
N ILE A 36 -3.82 7.47 -5.82
CA ILE A 36 -2.39 7.69 -6.00
C ILE A 36 -2.13 8.89 -6.91
N THR A 37 -0.93 9.45 -6.85
CA THR A 37 -0.37 10.35 -7.85
C THR A 37 0.85 9.72 -8.51
N LYS A 38 1.14 10.13 -9.75
CA LYS A 38 2.40 9.81 -10.44
C LYS A 38 3.28 11.05 -10.58
N SER A 39 4.58 10.87 -10.41
CA SER A 39 5.60 11.90 -10.67
C SER A 39 6.85 11.29 -11.29
N GLY A 40 7.71 12.12 -11.88
CA GLY A 40 9.02 11.68 -12.35
C GLY A 40 9.90 11.25 -11.17
N HIS A 41 10.68 10.18 -11.33
CA HIS A 41 11.61 9.75 -10.28
C HIS A 41 12.79 10.75 -10.19
N PRO A 42 13.16 11.22 -8.98
CA PRO A 42 14.19 12.25 -8.80
C PRO A 42 15.54 11.86 -9.42
N ASP A 43 15.94 10.60 -9.23
CA ASP A 43 17.24 10.09 -9.70
C ASP A 43 17.22 9.47 -11.10
N SER A 44 16.05 9.36 -11.76
CA SER A 44 15.96 8.64 -13.03
C SER A 44 14.79 9.09 -13.89
N LYS A 45 15.10 9.72 -15.03
CA LYS A 45 14.08 10.14 -16.01
C LYS A 45 13.30 8.99 -16.64
N ALA A 46 13.82 7.76 -16.57
CA ALA A 46 13.18 6.57 -17.12
C ALA A 46 12.18 5.92 -16.15
N LYS A 47 12.11 6.39 -14.89
CA LYS A 47 11.25 5.81 -13.86
C LYS A 47 10.13 6.77 -13.48
N VAL A 48 8.95 6.19 -13.23
CA VAL A 48 7.80 6.87 -12.65
C VAL A 48 7.69 6.45 -11.19
N LEU A 49 7.50 7.45 -10.33
CA LEU A 49 7.21 7.28 -8.91
C LEU A 49 5.70 7.41 -8.68
N TYR A 50 5.12 6.44 -7.97
CA TYR A 50 3.75 6.44 -7.52
C TYR A 50 3.70 6.69 -6.01
N LYS A 51 2.85 7.62 -5.58
CA LYS A 51 2.66 7.96 -4.17
C LYS A 51 1.18 7.91 -3.81
N LEU A 52 0.86 7.56 -2.57
CA LEU A 52 -0.51 7.67 -2.07
C LEU A 52 -0.89 9.15 -1.94
N THR A 53 -2.14 9.47 -2.24
CA THR A 53 -2.73 10.77 -1.86
C THR A 53 -3.25 10.70 -0.43
N GLN A 54 -3.71 11.83 0.12
CA GLN A 54 -4.44 11.81 1.39
C GLN A 54 -5.64 10.85 1.34
N LYS A 55 -6.40 10.85 0.24
CA LYS A 55 -7.52 9.92 0.00
C LYS A 55 -7.07 8.46 0.04
N GLY A 56 -5.90 8.13 -0.50
CA GLY A 56 -5.35 6.78 -0.44
C GLY A 56 -4.87 6.38 0.96
N ILE A 57 -4.29 7.32 1.72
CA ILE A 57 -3.87 7.08 3.11
C ILE A 57 -5.08 6.84 4.01
N ASP A 58 -6.19 7.56 3.78
CA ASP A 58 -7.42 7.43 4.56
C ASP A 58 -8.11 6.05 4.38
N LEU A 59 -7.67 5.24 3.41
CA LEU A 59 -8.11 3.84 3.26
C LEU A 59 -7.45 2.88 4.27
N LEU A 60 -6.40 3.30 4.97
CA LEU A 60 -5.64 2.43 5.88
C LEU A 60 -6.51 1.73 6.93
N PRO A 61 -7.45 2.40 7.64
CA PRO A 61 -8.31 1.73 8.61
C PRO A 61 -9.12 0.60 7.98
N LEU A 62 -9.67 0.82 6.79
CA LEU A 62 -10.43 -0.19 6.05
C LEU A 62 -9.54 -1.38 5.67
N MET A 63 -8.31 -1.12 5.20
CA MET A 63 -7.36 -2.18 4.88
C MET A 63 -7.03 -3.04 6.10
N ILE A 64 -6.94 -2.46 7.29
CA ILE A 64 -6.71 -3.20 8.54
C ILE A 64 -7.90 -4.11 8.87
N GLU A 65 -9.14 -3.61 8.74
CA GLU A 65 -10.33 -4.44 8.97
C GLU A 65 -10.40 -5.64 8.00
N ILE A 66 -10.04 -5.43 6.73
CA ILE A 66 -9.94 -6.53 5.75
C ILE A 66 -8.91 -7.58 6.20
N ASN A 67 -7.75 -7.16 6.74
CA ASN A 67 -6.74 -8.09 7.23
C ASN A 67 -7.20 -8.85 8.50
N LEU A 68 -7.88 -8.17 9.42
CA LEU A 68 -8.46 -8.80 10.62
C LEU A 68 -9.55 -9.81 10.26
N TRP A 69 -10.36 -9.51 9.25
CA TRP A 69 -11.31 -10.46 8.69
C TRP A 69 -10.59 -11.65 8.04
N ALA A 70 -9.58 -11.39 7.20
CA ALA A 70 -8.85 -12.44 6.51
C ALA A 70 -8.15 -13.41 7.47
N GLU A 71 -7.62 -12.93 8.59
CA GLU A 71 -7.00 -13.77 9.61
C GLU A 71 -7.96 -14.81 10.22
N LYS A 72 -9.26 -14.50 10.30
CA LYS A 72 -10.27 -15.41 10.83
C LYS A 72 -10.58 -16.58 9.91
N TYR A 73 -10.46 -16.37 8.59
CA TYR A 73 -10.96 -17.31 7.58
C TYR A 73 -9.87 -17.89 6.67
N TYR A 74 -8.68 -17.31 6.67
CA TYR A 74 -7.59 -17.71 5.77
C TYR A 74 -6.27 -17.87 6.50
N THR A 75 -5.43 -18.75 5.97
CA THR A 75 -4.02 -18.82 6.34
C THR A 75 -3.28 -17.64 5.73
N ILE A 76 -2.92 -16.68 6.58
CA ILE A 76 -2.11 -15.53 6.20
C ILE A 76 -0.61 -15.75 6.53
N PRO A 77 0.32 -15.11 5.79
CA PRO A 77 1.76 -15.19 6.05
C PRO A 77 2.16 -14.76 7.47
N ALA A 78 3.26 -15.29 7.98
CA ALA A 78 3.71 -15.06 9.36
C ALA A 78 4.00 -13.58 9.67
N GLU A 79 4.59 -12.86 8.71
CA GLU A 79 4.84 -11.43 8.81
C GLU A 79 3.55 -10.61 8.97
N ARG A 80 2.47 -11.04 8.30
CA ARG A 80 1.16 -10.41 8.40
C ARG A 80 0.49 -10.72 9.73
N LYS A 81 0.64 -11.95 10.25
CA LYS A 81 0.17 -12.31 11.60
C LYS A 81 0.85 -11.46 12.67
N ALA A 82 2.17 -11.27 12.57
CA ALA A 82 2.93 -10.45 13.52
C ALA A 82 2.41 -9.00 13.55
N MET A 83 2.16 -8.39 12.40
CA MET A 83 1.52 -7.06 12.32
C MET A 83 0.14 -7.05 13.00
N LEU A 84 -0.69 -8.06 12.77
CA LEU A 84 -2.04 -8.13 13.33
C LEU A 84 -2.07 -8.31 14.85
N ILE A 85 -1.05 -8.92 15.45
CA ILE A 85 -0.90 -9.00 16.91
C ILE A 85 -0.79 -7.58 17.48
N GLU A 86 0.02 -6.70 16.88
CA GLU A 86 0.15 -5.31 17.32
C GLU A 86 -1.14 -4.52 17.11
N VAL A 87 -1.81 -4.72 15.96
CA VAL A 87 -3.12 -4.12 15.67
C VAL A 87 -4.16 -4.51 16.73
N LYS A 88 -4.16 -5.76 17.21
CA LYS A 88 -5.12 -6.24 18.21
C LYS A 88 -4.87 -5.70 19.61
N LYS A 89 -3.64 -5.31 19.95
CA LYS A 89 -3.31 -4.69 21.25
C LYS A 89 -3.90 -3.29 21.34
N ASP A 90 -3.66 -2.47 20.32
CA ASP A 90 -4.19 -1.12 20.22
C ASP A 90 -4.31 -0.69 18.75
N LYS A 91 -5.52 -0.86 18.22
CA LYS A 91 -5.83 -0.57 16.82
C LYS A 91 -5.73 0.92 16.51
N GLU A 92 -6.17 1.78 17.43
CA GLU A 92 -6.20 3.22 17.21
C GLU A 92 -4.79 3.81 17.19
N ALA A 93 -3.95 3.41 18.16
CA ALA A 93 -2.56 3.83 18.20
C ALA A 93 -1.79 3.33 16.97
N PHE A 94 -2.05 2.09 16.53
CA PHE A 94 -1.45 1.54 15.32
C PHE A 94 -1.83 2.36 14.08
N ILE A 95 -3.13 2.59 13.86
CA ILE A 95 -3.63 3.38 12.72
C ILE A 95 -3.01 4.77 12.72
N LYS A 96 -2.98 5.45 13.87
CA LYS A 96 -2.43 6.80 14.00
C LYS A 96 -0.95 6.84 13.65
N THR A 97 -0.18 5.86 14.14
CA THR A 97 1.26 5.75 13.88
C THR A 97 1.54 5.48 12.41
N ALA A 98 0.89 4.47 11.83
CA ALA A 98 1.06 4.11 10.42
C ALA A 98 0.58 5.23 9.47
N THR A 99 -0.52 5.92 9.80
CA THR A 99 -1.00 7.08 9.04
C THR A 99 0.03 8.21 9.05
N LYS A 100 0.65 8.50 10.20
CA LYS A 100 1.70 9.52 10.32
C LYS A 100 2.92 9.18 9.46
N GLU A 101 3.35 7.92 9.48
CA GLU A 101 4.45 7.43 8.64
C GLU A 101 4.14 7.60 7.16
N LEU A 102 2.95 7.18 6.70
CA LEU A 102 2.55 7.33 5.30
C LEU A 102 2.48 8.79 4.83
N LYS A 103 2.01 9.70 5.69
CA LYS A 103 1.98 11.14 5.38
C LYS A 103 3.37 11.75 5.24
N SER A 104 4.37 11.22 5.96
CA SER A 104 5.75 11.70 5.86
C SER A 104 6.45 11.32 4.55
N GLU A 105 5.92 10.32 3.84
CA GLU A 105 6.45 9.83 2.56
C GLU A 105 5.76 10.45 1.32
N THR A 106 4.69 11.21 1.55
CA THR A 106 3.89 11.84 0.48
C THR A 106 4.58 13.12 0.00
#